data_AF-A0A2I0IDM8-F1
#
_entry.id   AF-A0A2I0IDM8-F1
#
_cell.length_a   1.000
_cell.length_b   1.000
_cell.length_c   1.000
_cell.angle_alpha   90.00
_cell.angle_beta   90.00
_cell.angle_gamma   90.00
#
_symmetry.space_group_name_H-M   'P 1'
#
loop_
_entity.id
_entity.type
_entity.pdbx_description
1 polymer ?
#
loop_
_entity_poly.entity_id
_entity_poly.type
_entity_poly.pdbx_seq_one_letter_code
_entity_poly.pdbx_strand_id
1 'polypeptide(L)' 'MARCLMQEKDMPLKFWAKAANTAVFLLNRLPTKALEKKTPYEAWHEMKPSVKNLK' A
#
# COMPACT_ATOMS: atom_id res chain seq x y z
N MET A 1 1.49 8.98 -2.37
CA MET A 1 0.70 8.24 -1.38
C MET A 1 1.22 8.45 0.05
N ALA A 2 2.48 8.12 0.38
CA ALA A 2 3.03 8.33 1.73
C ALA A 2 2.94 9.80 2.22
N ARG A 3 3.34 10.77 1.39
CA ARG A 3 3.23 12.20 1.72
C ARG A 3 1.78 12.64 1.96
N CYS A 4 0.84 12.16 1.14
CA CYS A 4 -0.59 12.42 1.30
C CYS A 4 -1.12 11.85 2.61
N LEU A 5 -0.80 10.58 2.93
CA LEU A 5 -1.19 9.95 4.20
C LEU A 5 -0.70 10.73 5.43
N MET A 6 0.51 11.28 5.35
CA MET A 6 1.05 12.10 6.43
C MET A 6 0.35 13.45 6.50
N GLN A 7 0.13 14.12 5.38
CA GLN A 7 -0.51 15.43 5.33
C GLN A 7 -1.99 15.38 5.75
N GLU A 8 -2.73 14.36 5.33
CA GLU A 8 -4.14 14.18 5.67
C GLU A 8 -4.38 13.99 7.17
N LYS A 9 -3.38 13.49 7.89
CA LYS A 9 -3.46 13.20 9.33
C LYS A 9 -2.56 14.08 10.17
N ASP A 10 -2.02 15.15 9.59
CA ASP A 10 -1.05 16.05 10.23
C ASP A 10 0.05 15.28 10.99
N MET A 11 0.57 14.24 10.34
CA MET A 11 1.41 13.25 10.99
C MET A 11 2.84 13.79 11.15
N PRO A 12 3.43 13.73 12.37
CA PRO A 12 4.80 14.17 12.59
C PRO A 12 5.81 13.43 11.69
N LEU A 13 6.87 14.14 11.29
CA LEU A 13 7.90 13.62 10.37
C LEU A 13 8.56 12.32 10.87
N LYS A 14 8.64 12.11 12.19
CA LYS A 14 9.18 10.87 12.79
C LYS A 14 8.48 9.60 12.31
N PHE A 15 7.25 9.69 11.81
CA PHE A 15 6.49 8.55 11.28
C PHE A 15 6.65 8.32 9.78
N TRP A 16 7.49 9.10 9.07
CA TRP A 16 7.62 9.01 7.62
C TRP A 16 7.94 7.59 7.13
N ALA A 17 8.83 6.87 7.83
CA ALA A 17 9.22 5.52 7.46
C ALA A 17 8.03 4.55 7.55
N LYS A 18 7.19 4.70 8.58
CA LYS A 18 5.96 3.92 8.74
C LYS A 18 4.94 4.27 7.66
N ALA A 19 4.76 5.56 7.37
CA ALA A 19 3.86 6.01 6.30
C ALA A 19 4.30 5.51 4.91
N ALA A 20 5.61 5.52 4.63
CA ALA A 20 6.18 4.98 3.41
C ALA A 20 5.95 3.46 3.29
N ASN A 21 6.23 2.70 4.35
CA ASN A 21 5.97 1.27 4.39
C ASN A 21 4.49 0.94 4.20
N THR A 22 3.58 1.67 4.86
CA THR A 22 2.14 1.49 4.68
C THR A 22 1.71 1.81 3.25
N ALA A 23 2.22 2.88 2.64
CA ALA A 23 1.91 3.23 1.26
C ALA A 23 2.32 2.13 0.27
N VAL A 24 3.54 1.58 0.40
CA VAL A 24 4.01 0.47 -0.44
C VAL A 24 3.21 -0.80 -0.17
N PHE A 25 2.91 -1.10 1.09
CA PHE A 25 2.09 -2.25 1.48
C PHE A 25 0.71 -2.22 0.81
N LEU A 26 0.06 -1.05 0.80
CA LEU A 26 -1.22 -0.82 0.13
C LEU A 26 -1.09 -0.94 -1.39
N LEU A 27 -0.11 -0.27 -1.99
CA LEU A 27 0.12 -0.31 -3.44
C LEU A 27 0.30 -1.74 -3.97
N ASN A 28 1.02 -2.59 -3.23
CA ASN A 28 1.23 -3.98 -3.63
C ASN A 28 -0.03 -4.85 -3.50
N ARG A 29 -1.02 -4.43 -2.71
CA ARG A 29 -2.24 -5.21 -2.41
C ARG A 29 -3.51 -4.64 -3.05
N LEU A 30 -3.43 -3.50 -3.71
CA LEU A 30 -4.54 -2.91 -4.44
C LEU A 30 -4.46 -3.30 -5.92
N PRO A 31 -5.62 -3.55 -6.57
CA PRO A 31 -5.65 -3.86 -7.99
C PRO A 31 -5.23 -2.64 -8.80
N THR A 32 -4.47 -2.87 -9.87
CA THR A 32 -4.05 -1.80 -10.78
C THR A 32 -4.48 -2.08 -12.22
N LYS A 33 -4.81 -1.02 -12.96
CA LYS A 33 -5.18 -1.12 -14.39
C LYS A 33 -4.03 -1.67 -15.24
N ALA A 34 -2.79 -1.38 -14.85
CA ALA A 34 -1.59 -1.83 -15.56
C ALA A 34 -1.41 -3.37 -15.53
N LEU A 35 -2.05 -4.06 -14.58
CA LEU A 35 -2.00 -5.50 -14.42
C LEU A 35 -3.38 -6.14 -14.61
N GLU A 36 -4.23 -5.55 -15.44
CA GLU A 36 -5.57 -6.09 -15.75
C GLU A 36 -6.42 -6.35 -14.48
N LYS A 37 -6.39 -5.40 -13.54
CA LYS A 37 -7.07 -5.49 -12.23
C LYS A 37 -6.51 -6.56 -11.28
N LYS A 38 -5.34 -7.15 -11.58
CA LYS A 38 -4.55 -7.89 -10.57
C LYS A 38 -3.79 -6.93 -9.68
N THR A 39 -3.47 -7.39 -8.47
CA THR A 39 -2.56 -6.71 -7.55
C THR A 39 -1.09 -7.00 -7.95
N PRO A 40 -0.15 -6.08 -7.68
CA PRO A 40 1.27 -6.38 -7.86
C PRO A 40 1.75 -7.60 -7.06
N TYR A 41 1.19 -7.83 -5.87
CA TYR A 41 1.48 -9.02 -5.06
C TYR A 41 1.05 -10.31 -5.76
N GLU A 42 -0.15 -10.36 -6.34
CA GLU A 42 -0.63 -11.52 -7.12
C GLU A 42 0.24 -11.77 -8.35
N ALA A 43 0.64 -10.70 -9.05
CA ALA A 43 1.48 -10.83 -10.22
C ALA A 43 2.89 -11.37 -9.90
N TRP A 44 3.40 -11.08 -8.69
CA TRP A 44 4.74 -11.50 -8.28
C TRP A 44 4.78 -12.88 -7.60
N HIS A 45 3.79 -13.18 -6.75
CA HIS A 45 3.77 -14.40 -5.95
C HIS A 45 2.79 -15.47 -6.46
N GLU A 46 2.04 -15.17 -7.52
CA GLU A 46 0.98 -16.03 -8.07
C GLU A 46 -0.09 -16.43 -7.03
N MET A 47 -0.20 -15.65 -5.94
CA MET A 47 -1.08 -15.89 -4.80
C MET A 47 -1.81 -14.61 -4.42
N LYS A 48 -3.08 -14.74 -4.00
CA LYS A 48 -3.85 -13.60 -3.49
C LYS A 48 -3.23 -13.05 -2.19
N PRO A 49 -3.09 -11.71 -2.05
CA PRO A 49 -2.59 -11.14 -0.80
C PRO A 49 -3.57 -11.37 0.35
N SER A 50 -3.05 -11.65 1.54
CA SER A 50 -3.85 -11.52 2.75
C SER A 50 -4.15 -10.05 3.04
N VAL A 51 -5.43 -9.75 3.24
CA VAL A 51 -5.94 -8.42 3.59
C VAL A 51 -6.41 -8.33 5.05
N LYS A 52 -6.13 -9.34 5.88
CA LYS A 52 -6.57 -9.38 7.30
C LYS A 52 -6.10 -8.17 8.13
N ASN A 53 -4.97 -7.56 7.73
CA ASN A 53 -4.37 -6.41 8.41
C ASN A 53 -4.91 -5.06 7.89
N LEU A 54 -5.77 -5.07 6.87
CA LEU A 54 -6.51 -3.90 6.40
C LEU A 54 -7.87 -3.91 7.12
N LYS A 55 -8.04 -2.98 8.05
CA LYS A 55 -9.29 -2.75 8.78
C LYS A 55 -9.83 -1.36 8.46
#